data_AF-A0A9P5R671-F1
#
_entry.id   AF-A0A9P5R671-F1
#
_cell.length_a   1.000
_cell.length_b   1.000
_cell.length_c   1.000
_cell.angle_alpha   90.00
_cell.angle_beta   90.00
_cell.angle_gamma   90.00
#
_symmetry.space_group_name_H-M   'P 1'
#
loop_
_entity.id
_entity.type
_entity.pdbx_description
1 polymer ?
#
loop_
_entity_poly.entity_id
_entity_poly.type
_entity_poly.pdbx_seq_one_letter_code
_entity_poly.pdbx_strand_id
1 'polypeptide(L)'
;MTESRIIQRKVYAQLGALASLQQLTLGNWPDPRNFIVEDAGDQGPVFCNPFFQTNCLEMGLESGLGLLGGLTALQLLDVSSMAHRIGEDKLRWMESRWHSMRIGWAGSDG
;
A
#
# COMPACT_ATOMS: atom_id res chain seq x y z
N MET A 1 -15.73 9.07 16.31
CA MET A 1 -14.52 8.53 15.64
C MET A 1 -14.50 7.03 15.87
N THR A 2 -14.38 6.23 14.80
CA THR A 2 -14.49 4.76 14.85
C THR A 2 -13.23 4.12 15.45
N GLU A 3 -13.38 3.08 16.26
CA GLU A 3 -12.28 2.35 16.94
C GLU A 3 -11.16 1.88 15.99
N SER A 4 -11.54 1.47 14.78
CA SER A 4 -10.58 1.10 13.72
C SER A 4 -9.60 2.21 13.37
N ARG A 5 -10.02 3.48 13.36
CA ARG A 5 -9.14 4.62 13.08
C ARG A 5 -8.15 4.88 14.21
N ILE A 6 -8.54 4.61 15.46
CA ILE A 6 -7.65 4.74 16.61
C ILE A 6 -6.49 3.73 16.47
N ILE A 7 -6.81 2.48 16.12
CA ILE A 7 -5.81 1.43 15.91
C ILE A 7 -4.89 1.78 14.74
N GLN A 8 -5.45 2.19 13.60
CA GLN A 8 -4.66 2.58 12.42
C GLN A 8 -3.68 3.72 12.75
N ARG A 9 -4.13 4.77 13.45
CA ARG A 9 -3.25 5.87 13.85
C ARG A 9 -2.12 5.43 14.80
N LYS A 10 -2.38 4.46 15.68
CA LYS A 10 -1.31 3.86 16.52
C LYS A 10 -0.29 3.13 15.67
N VAL A 11 -0.73 2.32 14.70
CA VAL A 11 0.18 1.62 13.78
C VAL A 11 1.01 2.63 12.97
N TYR A 12 0.37 3.63 12.39
CA TYR A 12 1.05 4.68 11.63
C TYR A 12 2.04 5.49 12.48
N ALA A 13 1.72 5.78 13.75
CA ALA A 13 2.65 6.46 14.65
C ALA A 13 3.90 5.63 14.94
N GLN A 14 3.74 4.32 15.14
CA GLN A 14 4.88 3.41 15.35
C GLN A 14 5.74 3.31 14.08
N LEU A 15 5.12 3.14 12.92
CA LEU A 15 5.84 3.11 11.64
C LEU A 15 6.56 4.43 11.38
N GLY A 16 5.91 5.57 11.58
CA GLY A 16 6.48 6.90 11.35
C GLY A 16 7.67 7.25 12.23
N ALA A 17 7.88 6.54 13.35
CA ALA A 17 9.05 6.70 14.20
C ALA A 17 10.33 6.06 13.61
N LEU A 18 10.20 5.21 12.59
CA LEU A 18 11.32 4.51 11.96
C LEU A 18 12.01 5.40 10.90
N ALA A 19 12.57 6.54 11.31
CA ALA A 19 13.08 7.57 10.39
C ALA A 19 14.16 7.09 9.39
N SER A 20 14.88 6.01 9.72
CA SER A 20 15.90 5.40 8.85
C SER A 20 15.36 4.28 7.95
N LEU A 21 14.06 4.02 7.98
CA LEU A 21 13.43 2.99 7.15
C LEU A 21 13.49 3.38 5.68
N GLN A 22 14.12 2.54 4.87
CA GLN A 22 14.25 2.75 3.42
C GLN A 22 13.14 2.08 2.62
N GLN A 23 12.60 0.97 3.11
CA GLN A 23 11.59 0.20 2.40
C GLN A 23 10.46 -0.18 3.36
N LEU A 24 9.23 0.09 2.95
CA LEU A 24 8.03 -0.27 3.67
C LEU A 24 7.10 -1.06 2.74
N THR A 25 7.03 -2.37 2.94
CA THR A 25 6.11 -3.26 2.22
C THR A 25 4.92 -3.55 3.11
N LEU A 26 3.77 -2.99 2.74
CA LEU A 26 2.47 -3.25 3.38
C LEU A 26 1.64 -4.24 2.56
N GLY A 27 1.81 -4.17 1.24
CA GLY A 27 1.18 -5.06 0.28
C GLY A 27 1.66 -6.50 0.41
N ASN A 28 0.79 -7.45 0.09
CA ASN A 28 1.20 -8.84 -0.01
C ASN A 28 1.91 -9.06 -1.35
N TRP A 29 3.14 -9.58 -1.33
CA TRP A 29 3.85 -9.94 -2.56
C TRP A 29 3.21 -11.22 -3.12
N PRO A 30 2.44 -11.16 -4.22
CA PRO A 30 1.84 -12.37 -4.76
C PRO A 30 2.93 -13.14 -5.50
N ASP A 31 3.10 -14.42 -5.18
CA ASP A 31 3.80 -15.32 -6.09
C ASP A 31 2.92 -15.44 -7.36
N PRO A 32 3.42 -15.14 -8.57
CA PRO A 32 2.68 -15.25 -9.82
C PRO A 32 2.09 -16.64 -10.06
N ARG A 33 2.66 -17.68 -9.42
CA ARG A 33 2.15 -19.05 -9.49
C ARG A 33 0.89 -19.29 -8.67
N ASN A 34 0.52 -18.35 -7.80
CA ASN A 34 -0.63 -18.50 -6.92
C ASN A 34 -1.89 -17.78 -7.40
N PHE A 35 -1.89 -17.23 -8.62
CA PHE A 35 -3.11 -16.73 -9.24
C PHE A 35 -4.00 -17.91 -9.62
N ILE A 36 -5.25 -17.85 -9.20
CA ILE A 36 -6.25 -18.84 -9.58
C ILE A 36 -6.80 -18.44 -10.94
N VAL A 37 -6.72 -19.34 -11.91
CA VAL A 37 -7.36 -19.16 -13.21
C VAL A 37 -8.77 -19.75 -13.12
N GLU A 38 -9.77 -18.87 -13.14
CA GLU A 38 -11.16 -19.27 -13.28
C GLU A 38 -11.55 -19.23 -14.76
N ASP A 39 -12.08 -20.33 -15.29
CA ASP A 39 -12.62 -20.37 -16.63
C ASP A 39 -14.00 -19.69 -16.64
N ALA A 40 -14.05 -18.47 -17.19
CA ALA A 40 -15.29 -17.70 -17.32
C ALA A 40 -16.03 -17.98 -18.65
N GLY A 41 -15.74 -19.11 -19.32
CA GLY A 41 -16.37 -19.49 -20.58
C GLY A 41 -15.99 -18.52 -21.71
N ASP A 42 -16.99 -17.90 -22.35
CA ASP A 42 -16.79 -17.04 -23.53
C ASP A 42 -15.95 -15.77 -23.27
N GLN A 43 -15.71 -15.42 -22.00
CA GLN A 43 -14.91 -14.26 -21.61
C GLN A 43 -13.41 -14.56 -21.48
N GLY A 44 -13.00 -15.82 -21.62
CA GLY A 44 -11.62 -16.25 -21.44
C GLY A 44 -11.22 -16.39 -19.96
N PRO A 45 -9.94 -16.70 -19.68
CA PRO A 45 -9.47 -16.94 -18.32
C PRO A 45 -9.51 -15.68 -17.46
N VAL A 46 -10.15 -15.77 -16.30
CA VAL A 46 -10.13 -14.74 -15.26
C VAL A 46 -9.03 -15.08 -14.26
N PHE A 47 -8.11 -14.14 -14.04
CA PHE A 47 -7.02 -14.29 -13.07
C PHE A 47 -7.42 -13.66 -11.74
N CYS A 48 -7.65 -14.50 -10.73
CA CYS A 48 -7.98 -14.08 -9.37
C CYS A 48 -6.71 -14.08 -8.51
N ASN A 49 -6.43 -12.98 -7.79
CA ASN A 49 -5.39 -12.93 -6.77
C ASN A 49 -6.00 -13.25 -5.38
N PRO A 50 -5.91 -14.49 -4.88
CA PRO A 50 -6.48 -14.84 -3.58
C PRO A 50 -5.75 -14.16 -2.41
N PHE A 51 -4.61 -13.53 -2.67
CA PHE A 51 -3.79 -12.83 -1.69
C PHE A 51 -4.05 -11.32 -1.64
N PHE A 52 -5.02 -10.82 -2.41
CA PHE A 52 -5.40 -9.42 -2.40
C PHE A 52 -5.98 -9.03 -1.03
N GLN A 53 -5.33 -8.10 -0.34
CA GLN A 53 -5.69 -7.68 1.01
C GLN A 53 -6.80 -6.62 0.96
N THR A 54 -8.02 -6.97 1.35
CA THR A 54 -9.15 -6.02 1.48
C THR A 54 -9.31 -5.46 2.89
N ASN A 55 -8.88 -6.21 3.91
CA ASN A 55 -8.91 -5.84 5.33
C ASN A 55 -7.53 -5.33 5.78
N CYS A 56 -7.12 -4.17 5.28
CA CYS A 56 -5.78 -3.62 5.45
C CYS A 56 -5.79 -2.17 5.97
N LEU A 57 -4.61 -1.57 6.16
CA LEU A 57 -4.48 -0.16 6.56
C LEU A 57 -5.09 0.76 5.50
N GLU A 58 -5.89 1.74 5.93
CA GLU A 58 -6.45 2.72 4.99
C GLU A 58 -5.36 3.75 4.63
N MET A 59 -5.02 3.85 3.35
CA MET A 59 -4.03 4.81 2.84
C MET A 59 -4.66 6.20 2.66
N GLY A 60 -4.86 6.91 3.77
CA GLY A 60 -5.49 8.23 3.80
C GLY A 60 -4.93 9.14 4.91
N LEU A 61 -5.01 10.45 4.71
CA LEU A 61 -4.54 11.41 5.72
C LEU A 61 -5.37 11.32 7.01
N GLU A 62 -6.70 11.17 6.87
CA GLU A 62 -7.64 11.00 7.97
C GLU A 62 -7.36 9.76 8.84
N SER A 63 -6.92 8.67 8.20
CA SER A 63 -6.58 7.40 8.86
C SER A 63 -5.17 7.40 9.47
N GLY A 64 -4.30 8.33 9.07
CA GLY A 64 -2.99 8.52 9.70
C GLY A 64 -1.79 8.48 8.76
N LEU A 65 -1.97 8.42 7.44
CA LEU A 65 -0.87 8.48 6.47
C LEU A 65 0.09 9.66 6.74
N GLY A 66 -0.46 10.80 7.17
CA GLY A 66 0.31 11.99 7.54
C GLY A 66 1.40 11.73 8.60
N LEU A 67 1.18 10.74 9.47
CA LEU A 67 2.10 10.36 10.54
C LEU A 67 3.36 9.66 9.99
N LEU A 68 3.30 9.11 8.78
CA LEU A 68 4.47 8.53 8.11
C LEU A 68 5.42 9.59 7.53
N GLY A 69 5.09 10.88 7.67
CA GLY A 69 5.96 11.96 7.21
C GLY A 69 7.34 12.01 7.91
N GLY A 70 7.55 11.25 8.98
CA GLY A 70 8.87 11.08 9.62
C GLY A 70 9.83 10.15 8.87
N LEU A 71 9.34 9.37 7.90
CA LEU A 71 10.13 8.41 7.13
C LEU A 71 10.99 9.09 6.05
N THR A 72 11.93 9.93 6.46
CA THR A 72 12.72 10.77 5.54
C THR A 72 13.70 9.97 4.67
N ALA A 73 14.10 8.77 5.12
CA ALA A 73 14.95 7.86 4.35
C ALA A 73 14.17 6.93 3.41
N LEU A 74 12.84 7.04 3.34
CA LEU A 74 12.00 6.10 2.58
C LEU A 74 12.26 6.23 1.07
N GLN A 75 12.61 5.10 0.47
CA GLN A 75 12.88 4.94 -0.95
C GLN A 75 11.83 4.08 -1.64
N LEU A 76 11.15 3.19 -0.91
CA LEU A 76 10.11 2.32 -1.48
C LEU A 76 8.92 2.22 -0.52
N LEU A 77 7.74 2.55 -1.02
CA LEU A 77 6.47 2.16 -0.42
C LEU A 77 5.79 1.17 -1.36
N ASP A 78 5.61 -0.06 -0.89
CA ASP A 78 4.92 -1.11 -1.63
C ASP A 78 3.56 -1.42 -1.01
N VAL A 79 2.52 -1.12 -1.78
CA VAL A 79 1.11 -1.36 -1.47
C VAL A 79 0.45 -2.26 -2.53
N SER A 80 1.26 -3.06 -3.22
CA SER A 80 0.82 -4.04 -4.21
C SER A 80 -0.10 -5.09 -3.57
N SER A 81 -1.07 -5.59 -4.33
CA SER A 81 -2.06 -6.56 -3.83
C SER A 81 -2.79 -6.12 -2.56
N MET A 82 -2.96 -4.82 -2.34
CA MET A 82 -3.64 -4.27 -1.19
C MET A 82 -4.71 -3.29 -1.65
N ALA A 83 -5.90 -3.35 -1.04
CA ALA A 83 -6.94 -2.37 -1.29
C ALA A 83 -6.48 -1.01 -0.78
N HIS A 84 -6.23 -0.08 -1.71
CA HIS A 84 -5.87 1.28 -1.36
C HIS A 84 -6.60 2.28 -2.27
N ARG A 85 -6.76 3.51 -1.78
CA ARG A 85 -7.33 4.63 -2.54
C ARG A 85 -6.33 5.78 -2.59
N ILE A 86 -5.11 5.50 -3.03
CA ILE A 86 -4.09 6.53 -3.23
C ILE A 86 -4.45 7.27 -4.52
N GLY A 87 -5.24 8.33 -4.36
CA GLY A 87 -5.49 9.29 -5.42
C GLY A 87 -4.42 10.37 -5.47
N GLU A 88 -4.56 11.30 -6.42
CA GLU A 88 -3.59 12.34 -6.72
C GLU A 88 -3.19 13.19 -5.50
N ASP A 89 -4.14 13.59 -4.65
CA ASP A 89 -3.85 14.41 -3.46
C ASP A 89 -2.88 13.73 -2.49
N LYS A 90 -3.03 12.41 -2.31
CA LYS A 90 -2.19 11.62 -1.43
C LYS A 90 -0.82 11.40 -2.06
N LEU A 91 -0.79 11.17 -3.37
CA LEU A 91 0.45 11.04 -4.12
C LEU A 91 1.27 12.33 -4.03
N ARG A 92 0.67 13.51 -4.28
CA ARG A 92 1.35 14.80 -4.15
C ARG A 92 1.84 15.05 -2.71
N TRP A 93 1.06 14.66 -1.71
CA TRP A 93 1.51 14.72 -0.31
C TRP A 93 2.75 13.85 -0.08
N MET A 94 2.74 12.61 -0.56
CA MET A 94 3.87 11.68 -0.44
C MET A 94 5.12 12.22 -1.13
N GLU A 95 5.00 12.72 -2.36
CA GLU A 95 6.09 13.32 -3.13
C GLU A 95 6.69 14.55 -2.44
N SER A 96 5.82 15.43 -1.90
CA SER A 96 6.28 16.62 -1.16
C SER A 96 7.05 16.30 0.12
N ARG A 97 6.90 15.07 0.64
CA ARG A 97 7.47 14.65 1.92
C ARG A 97 8.66 13.70 1.76
N TRP A 98 8.58 12.77 0.82
CA TRP A 98 9.56 11.71 0.59
C TRP A 98 10.26 11.92 -0.77
N HIS A 99 11.17 12.87 -0.80
CA HIS A 99 11.86 13.33 -2.02
C HIS A 99 12.71 12.27 -2.74
N SER A 100 12.93 11.10 -2.15
CA SER A 100 13.72 10.00 -2.72
C SER A 100 12.91 8.73 -2.97
N MET A 101 11.57 8.81 -2.87
CA MET A 101 10.70 7.64 -2.91
C MET A 101 10.30 7.23 -4.33
N ARG A 102 10.25 5.92 -4.55
CA ARG A 102 9.55 5.23 -5.64
C ARG A 102 8.33 4.51 -5.07
N ILE A 103 7.23 4.47 -5.82
CA ILE A 103 6.04 3.72 -5.42
C ILE A 103 5.96 2.45 -6.24
N GLY A 104 5.88 1.31 -5.54
CA GLY A 104 5.61 0.02 -6.15
C GLY A 104 4.11 -0.15 -6.34
N TRP A 105 3.67 -0.23 -7.60
CA TRP A 105 2.32 -0.66 -7.96
C TRP A 105 2.44 -2.03 -8.62
N ALA A 106 1.50 -2.94 -8.35
CA ALA A 106 1.39 -4.16 -9.12
C ALA A 106 1.09 -3.80 -10.58
N GLY A 107 2.10 -3.87 -11.46
CA GLY A 107 1.96 -3.58 -12.90
C GLY A 107 3.13 -2.88 -13.59
N SER A 108 4.23 -2.55 -12.91
CA SER A 108 5.38 -1.88 -13.54
C SER A 108 6.68 -2.67 -13.37
N ASP A 109 6.79 -3.79 -14.09
CA ASP A 109 8.08 -4.40 -14.45
C ASP A 109 7.88 -5.22 -15.74
N GLY A 110 8.64 -4.87 -16.79
CA GLY A 110 9.07 -5.78 -17.88
C GLY A 110 8.13 -5.98 -19.06
#